data_AF-A0A084GJF2-F1
#
_entry.id   AF-A0A084GJF2-F1
#
_cell.length_a   1.000
_cell.length_b   1.000
_cell.length_c   1.000
_cell.angle_alpha   90.00
_cell.angle_beta   90.00
_cell.angle_gamma   90.00
#
_symmetry.space_group_name_H-M   'P 1'
#
loop_
_entity.id
_entity.type
_entity.pdbx_description
1 polymer ?
#
loop_
_entity_poly.entity_id
_entity_poly.type
_entity_poly.pdbx_seq_one_letter_code
_entity_poly.pdbx_strand_id
1 'polypeptide(L)'
;MEPVYVFSILGGIIVLLLVAGAPMKSMRWIGQMMAKVVVGALFLFFINAFGTSIDLHIPINWTTAAISGLLGLPGVAALIVIKMVILT
;
A
#
# COMPACT_ATOMS: atom_id res chain seq x y z
N MET A 1 19.64 -2.99 -17.47
CA MET A 1 18.45 -3.71 -16.96
C MET A 1 17.27 -2.79 -17.19
N GLU A 2 16.24 -3.25 -17.89
CA GLU A 2 15.05 -2.42 -18.11
C GLU A 2 14.49 -2.01 -16.73
N PRO A 3 14.16 -0.73 -16.51
CA PRO A 3 13.73 -0.22 -15.20
C PRO A 3 12.56 -1.01 -14.60
N VAL A 4 11.72 -1.58 -15.48
CA VAL A 4 10.57 -2.43 -15.12
C VAL A 4 10.96 -3.66 -14.29
N TYR A 5 12.10 -4.29 -14.55
CA TYR A 5 12.56 -5.46 -13.79
C TYR A 5 13.01 -5.08 -12.39
N VAL A 6 13.66 -3.93 -12.24
CA VAL A 6 14.11 -3.41 -10.94
C VAL A 6 12.91 -3.14 -10.04
N PHE A 7 11.87 -2.49 -10.58
CA PHE A 7 10.64 -2.22 -9.84
C PHE A 7 9.87 -3.50 -9.46
N SER A 8 9.83 -4.51 -10.33
CA SER A 8 9.15 -5.78 -10.04
C SER A 8 9.87 -6.58 -8.94
N ILE A 9 11.21 -6.62 -8.97
CA ILE A 9 12.00 -7.32 -7.96
C ILE A 9 11.90 -6.61 -6.60
N LEU A 10 12.00 -5.27 -6.58
CA LEU A 10 11.82 -4.50 -5.36
C LEU A 10 10.42 -4.70 -4.76
N GLY A 11 9.38 -4.67 -5.60
CA GLY A 11 8.00 -4.91 -5.17
C GLY A 11 7.79 -6.31 -4.60
N GLY A 12 8.37 -7.34 -5.23
CA GLY A 12 8.32 -8.71 -4.73
C GLY A 12 8.99 -8.89 -3.36
N ILE A 13 10.16 -8.27 -3.15
CA ILE A 13 10.89 -8.31 -1.87
C ILE A 13 10.09 -7.63 -0.76
N ILE A 14 9.46 -6.50 -1.09
CA ILE A 14 8.59 -5.78 -0.17
C ILE A 14 7.40 -6.66 0.24
N VAL A 15 6.70 -7.29 -0.71
CA VAL A 15 5.59 -8.21 -0.40
C VAL A 15 6.06 -9.39 0.47
N LEU A 16 7.22 -9.96 0.19
CA LEU A 16 7.82 -11.03 0.99
C LEU A 16 8.11 -10.60 2.43
N LEU A 17 8.71 -9.42 2.62
CA LEU A 17 8.97 -8.85 3.95
C LEU A 17 7.68 -8.60 4.74
N LEU A 18 6.61 -8.22 4.06
CA LEU A 18 5.31 -7.98 4.67
C LEU A 18 4.60 -9.27 5.07
N VAL A 19 4.74 -10.33 4.27
CA VAL A 19 4.20 -11.67 4.60
C VAL A 19 5.02 -12.35 5.70
N ALA A 20 6.32 -12.08 5.80
CA ALA A 20 7.24 -12.73 6.74
C ALA A 20 7.06 -12.33 8.23
N GLY A 21 6.21 -11.34 8.54
CA GLY A 21 5.65 -11.11 9.88
C GLY A 21 6.64 -11.09 11.07
N ALA A 22 7.18 -9.91 11.40
CA ALA A 22 8.12 -9.71 12.51
C ALA A 22 7.61 -10.28 13.88
N PRO A 23 8.44 -11.07 14.61
CA PRO A 23 8.01 -11.75 15.83
C PRO A 23 8.47 -11.06 17.12
N MET A 24 7.70 -10.11 17.68
CA MET A 24 8.03 -9.46 18.98
C MET A 24 6.78 -9.22 19.85
N LYS A 25 6.46 -10.19 20.72
CA LYS A 25 5.17 -10.58 21.34
C LYS A 25 4.28 -9.54 22.08
N SER A 26 4.64 -8.28 22.31
CA SER A 26 3.75 -7.29 22.99
C SER A 26 3.81 -5.87 22.41
N MET A 27 5.02 -5.38 22.09
CA MET A 27 5.22 -4.24 21.17
C MET A 27 4.75 -4.56 19.73
N ARG A 28 4.46 -5.84 19.46
CA ARG A 28 3.92 -6.36 18.21
C ARG A 28 2.69 -5.62 17.75
N TRP A 29 1.78 -5.21 18.64
CA TRP A 29 0.53 -4.61 18.18
C TRP A 29 0.74 -3.23 17.56
N ILE A 30 1.53 -2.38 18.23
CA ILE A 30 1.88 -1.06 17.71
C ILE A 30 2.79 -1.21 16.49
N GLY A 31 3.80 -2.08 16.55
CA GLY A 31 4.68 -2.36 15.41
C GLY A 31 3.95 -2.97 14.22
N GLN A 32 2.96 -3.85 14.44
CA GLN A 32 2.12 -4.44 13.40
C GLN A 32 1.16 -3.42 12.82
N MET A 33 0.59 -2.53 13.63
CA MET A 33 -0.23 -1.43 13.13
C MET A 33 0.59 -0.48 12.26
N MET A 34 1.78 -0.07 12.72
CA MET A 34 2.69 0.75 11.93
C MET A 34 3.13 0.02 10.65
N ALA A 35 3.49 -1.27 10.74
CA ALA A 35 3.85 -2.07 9.58
C ALA A 35 2.69 -2.18 8.59
N LYS A 36 1.46 -2.39 9.06
CA LYS A 36 0.26 -2.37 8.23
C LYS A 36 0.06 -1.03 7.53
N VAL A 37 0.23 0.09 8.23
CA VAL A 37 0.15 1.42 7.60
C VAL A 37 1.22 1.58 6.52
N VAL A 38 2.45 1.11 6.77
CA VAL A 38 3.53 1.13 5.77
C VAL A 38 3.18 0.24 4.57
N VAL A 39 2.60 -0.95 4.79
CA VAL A 39 2.06 -1.82 3.72
C VAL A 39 1.03 -1.08 2.89
N GLY A 40 0.10 -0.38 3.55
CA GLY A 40 -0.94 0.39 2.89
C GLY A 40 -0.40 1.55 2.08
N ALA A 41 0.59 2.28 2.60
CA ALA A 41 1.30 3.32 1.87
C ALA A 41 2.01 2.76 0.63
N LEU A 42 2.61 1.57 0.74
CA LEU A 42 3.26 0.88 -0.38
C LEU A 42 2.26 0.45 -1.45
N PHE A 43 1.10 -0.08 -1.07
CA PHE A 43 0.02 -0.39 -2.02
C PHE A 43 -0.46 0.85 -2.77
N LEU A 44 -0.71 1.95 -2.05
CA LEU A 44 -1.10 3.22 -2.65
C LEU A 44 0.00 3.78 -3.56
N PHE A 45 1.27 3.62 -3.18
CA PHE A 45 2.41 3.99 -4.00
C PHE A 45 2.44 3.21 -5.33
N PHE A 46 2.25 1.89 -5.31
CA PHE A 46 2.16 1.11 -6.54
C PHE A 46 0.98 1.53 -7.40
N ILE A 47 -0.19 1.73 -6.80
CA ILE A 47 -1.38 2.16 -7.54
C ILE A 47 -1.19 3.53 -8.15
N ASN A 48 -0.58 4.48 -7.45
CA ASN A 48 -0.27 5.77 -8.03
C ASN A 48 0.78 5.67 -9.13
N ALA A 49 1.80 4.83 -8.96
CA ALA A 49 2.85 4.66 -9.97
C ALA A 49 2.29 4.09 -11.28
N PHE A 50 1.38 3.11 -11.23
CA PHE A 50 0.72 2.56 -12.41
C PHE A 50 -0.50 3.38 -12.87
N GLY A 51 -1.20 4.01 -11.93
CA GLY A 51 -2.44 4.77 -12.13
C GLY A 51 -2.24 6.19 -12.62
N THR A 52 -1.02 6.73 -12.57
CA THR A 52 -0.70 8.06 -13.12
C THR A 52 -1.07 8.16 -14.61
N SER A 53 -0.98 7.06 -15.37
CA SER A 53 -1.38 7.04 -16.79
C SER A 53 -2.88 7.19 -17.04
N ILE A 54 -3.71 6.99 -16.01
CA ILE A 54 -5.18 7.07 -16.07
C ILE A 54 -5.73 8.16 -15.13
N ASP A 55 -4.90 9.12 -14.72
CA ASP A 55 -5.20 10.18 -13.75
C ASP A 55 -5.64 9.67 -12.35
N LEU A 56 -5.40 8.39 -12.07
CA LEU A 56 -5.73 7.75 -10.81
C LEU A 56 -4.60 8.00 -9.82
N HIS A 57 -4.68 9.13 -9.11
CA HIS A 57 -3.77 9.51 -8.04
C HIS A 57 -4.50 9.62 -6.69
N ILE A 58 -4.26 8.69 -5.78
CA ILE A 58 -4.80 8.71 -4.41
C ILE A 58 -3.74 9.31 -3.48
N PRO A 59 -4.02 10.40 -2.76
CA PRO A 59 -3.03 11.01 -1.88
C PRO A 59 -2.52 10.01 -0.83
N ILE A 60 -1.20 9.87 -0.71
CA ILE A 60 -0.54 8.99 0.26
C ILE A 60 -0.37 9.78 1.56
N ASN A 61 -1.31 9.63 2.49
CA ASN A 61 -1.26 10.25 3.81
C ASN A 61 -1.55 9.21 4.89
N TRP A 62 -1.43 9.62 6.16
CA TRP A 62 -1.58 8.69 7.28
C TRP A 62 -2.95 7.99 7.30
N THR A 63 -4.00 8.71 6.90
CA THR A 63 -5.36 8.20 6.86
C THR A 63 -5.56 7.19 5.72
N THR A 64 -5.15 7.51 4.49
CA THR A 64 -5.30 6.61 3.35
C THR A 64 -4.42 5.37 3.50
N ALA A 65 -3.19 5.53 3.97
CA ALA A 65 -2.27 4.43 4.27
C ALA A 65 -2.76 3.53 5.40
N ALA A 66 -3.41 4.10 6.43
CA ALA A 66 -4.03 3.29 7.48
C ALA A 66 -5.22 2.50 6.97
N ILE A 67 -6.08 3.10 6.13
CA ILE A 67 -7.25 2.42 5.56
C ILE A 67 -6.80 1.29 4.62
N SER A 68 -5.88 1.57 3.68
CA SER A 68 -5.34 0.55 2.78
C SER A 68 -4.49 -0.50 3.50
N GLY A 69 -3.84 -0.13 4.59
CA GLY A 69 -2.98 -1.01 5.38
C GLY A 69 -3.74 -1.93 6.34
N LEU A 70 -4.78 -1.40 6.98
CA LEU A 70 -5.59 -2.13 7.95
C LEU A 70 -6.61 -3.04 7.26
N LEU A 71 -7.23 -2.57 6.18
CA LEU A 71 -8.17 -3.36 5.39
C LEU A 71 -7.47 -4.16 4.28
N GLY A 72 -6.25 -3.80 3.86
CA GLY A 72 -5.53 -4.48 2.78
C GLY A 72 -6.12 -4.18 1.39
N LEU A 73 -6.12 -5.19 0.52
CA LEU A 73 -6.70 -5.11 -0.83
C LEU A 73 -8.12 -4.50 -0.91
N PRO A 74 -9.08 -4.86 -0.03
CA PRO A 74 -10.42 -4.24 -0.08
C PRO A 74 -10.42 -2.76 0.34
N GLY A 75 -9.52 -2.34 1.24
CA GLY A 75 -9.37 -0.92 1.61
C GLY A 75 -8.83 -0.08 0.45
N VAL A 76 -7.89 -0.65 -0.28
CA VAL A 76 -7.36 -0.08 -1.50
C VAL A 76 -8.45 0.06 -2.58
N ALA A 77 -9.24 -1.00 -2.81
CA ALA A 77 -10.35 -0.98 -3.75
C ALA A 77 -11.41 0.07 -3.38
N ALA A 78 -11.75 0.19 -2.08
CA ALA A 78 -12.66 1.20 -1.60
C ALA A 78 -12.15 2.63 -1.86
N LEU A 79 -10.86 2.89 -1.66
CA LEU A 79 -10.26 4.19 -1.95
C LEU A 79 -10.26 4.53 -3.45
N ILE A 80 -10.03 3.54 -4.32
CA ILE A 80 -10.16 3.71 -5.78
C ILE A 80 -11.60 4.05 -6.15
N VAL A 81 -12.60 3.34 -5.60
CA VAL A 81 -14.02 3.61 -5.86
C VAL A 81 -14.42 4.99 -5.36
N ILE A 82 -14.00 5.38 -4.16
CA ILE A 82 -14.26 6.73 -3.62
C ILE A 82 -13.68 7.81 -4.54
N LYS A 83 -12.43 7.64 -5.00
CA LYS A 83 -11.78 8.56 -5.94
C LYS A 83 -12.53 8.63 -7.27
N MET A 84 -12.95 7.49 -7.83
CA MET A 84 -13.63 7.41 -9.13
C MET A 84 -15.11 7.81 -9.11
N VAL A 85 -15.79 7.74 -7.97
CA VAL A 85 -17.24 7.99 -7.87
C VAL A 85 -17.58 9.31 -7.18
N ILE A 86 -16.78 9.72 -6.19
CA ILE A 86 -17.10 10.88 -5.32
C ILE A 86 -16.23 12.10 -5.66
N LEU A 87 -14.99 11.89 -6.11
CA LEU A 87 -14.02 12.96 -6.40
C LEU A 87 -13.78 13.19 -7.90
N THR A 88 -14.66 12.67 -8.76
CA THR A 88 -14.67 12.91 -10.22
C THR A 88 -14.84 14.39 -10.55
#